data_AF-Q8TQ72-F1
#
_entry.id   AF-Q8TQ72-F1
#
_cell.length_a   1.000
_cell.length_b   1.000
_cell.length_c   1.000
_cell.angle_alpha   90.00
_cell.angle_beta   90.00
_cell.angle_gamma   90.00
#
_symmetry.space_group_name_H-M   'P 1'
#
loop_
_entity.id
_entity.type
_entity.pdbx_description
1 polymer ?
#
loop_
_entity_poly.entity_id
_entity_poly.type
_entity_poly.pdbx_seq_one_letter_code
_entity_poly.pdbx_strand_id
1 'polypeptide(L)'
;MVSQSEEKKPSIKVIKNGPYLVRNLKNFRNSKGESIETKPIMALCRCGKSENKPFCDGAHEKIGFSGEKEENRVPDDVKDYKGKKIIIHDNRGVCAHAEFCIKGASSVFKKGKKPWIDPEAANPEEIEKIIRSCPSGALSYSRDGVLYRDYPRPPAIIVCKDSFYKVVGNIEGYVPLTVRFRNQKSITHSAAAELQKTSSFVTGPTGRLNSKTKRIEYVEGRSRLIKAIKAY
;
A
#
# COMPACT_ATOMS: atom_id res chain seq x y z
N MET A 1 -13.73 -36.49 -0.54
CA MET A 1 -12.86 -35.65 0.30
C MET A 1 -11.93 -34.90 -0.63
N VAL A 2 -12.25 -33.64 -0.99
CA VAL A 2 -11.35 -32.82 -1.81
C VAL A 2 -10.53 -31.98 -0.84
N SER A 3 -9.23 -32.27 -0.80
CA SER A 3 -8.23 -31.54 -0.03
C SER A 3 -8.33 -30.05 -0.36
N GLN A 4 -8.66 -29.23 0.63
CA GLN A 4 -8.56 -27.78 0.54
C GLN A 4 -7.08 -27.44 0.32
N SER A 5 -6.69 -27.20 -0.93
CA SER A 5 -5.35 -26.71 -1.25
C SER A 5 -5.17 -25.36 -0.57
N GLU A 6 -4.25 -25.26 0.38
CA GLU A 6 -3.89 -24.00 1.01
C GLU A 6 -3.51 -22.99 -0.08
N GLU A 7 -4.32 -21.94 -0.21
CA GLU A 7 -4.14 -20.93 -1.25
C GLU A 7 -2.85 -20.15 -0.96
N LYS A 8 -1.81 -20.43 -1.74
CA LYS A 8 -0.47 -19.84 -1.52
C LYS A 8 -0.55 -18.33 -1.63
N LYS A 9 -0.07 -17.64 -0.59
CA LYS A 9 -0.06 -16.17 -0.53
C LYS A 9 0.79 -15.58 -1.68
N PRO A 10 0.36 -14.43 -2.23
CA PRO A 10 1.15 -13.73 -3.23
C PRO A 10 2.40 -13.13 -2.59
N SER A 11 3.52 -13.18 -3.32
CA SER A 11 4.79 -12.60 -2.88
C SER A 11 5.48 -11.82 -3.99
N ILE A 12 6.28 -10.84 -3.59
CA ILE A 12 7.15 -10.07 -4.49
C ILE A 12 8.55 -10.01 -3.89
N LYS A 13 9.55 -10.45 -4.65
CA LYS A 13 10.96 -10.41 -4.26
C LYS A 13 11.73 -9.51 -5.21
N VAL A 14 12.56 -8.64 -4.65
CA VAL A 14 13.50 -7.83 -5.44
C VAL A 14 14.73 -8.68 -5.73
N ILE A 15 15.06 -8.90 -7.01
CA ILE A 15 16.32 -9.53 -7.41
C ILE A 15 17.41 -8.45 -7.44
N LYS A 16 18.58 -8.74 -6.86
CA LYS A 16 19.73 -7.81 -6.86
C LYS A 16 20.05 -7.41 -8.30
N ASN A 17 20.08 -6.10 -8.57
CA ASN A 17 20.30 -5.53 -9.90
C ASN A 17 19.38 -6.07 -11.01
N GLY A 18 18.27 -6.72 -10.65
CA GLY A 18 17.38 -7.42 -11.57
C GLY A 18 15.90 -7.09 -11.36
N PRO A 19 14.99 -7.91 -11.92
CA PRO A 19 13.55 -7.65 -11.90
C PRO A 19 12.88 -7.85 -10.53
N TYR A 20 11.58 -7.54 -10.47
CA TYR A 20 10.71 -8.04 -9.41
C TYR A 20 10.25 -9.45 -9.75
N LEU A 21 10.53 -10.42 -8.88
CA LEU A 21 10.02 -11.78 -9.00
C LEU A 21 8.71 -11.89 -8.22
N VAL A 22 7.60 -11.96 -8.95
CA VAL A 22 6.24 -12.04 -8.40
C VAL A 22 5.75 -13.48 -8.46
N ARG A 23 5.09 -13.95 -7.40
CA ARG A 23 4.50 -15.30 -7.33
C ARG A 23 3.06 -15.27 -6.85
N ASN A 24 2.25 -16.21 -7.36
CA ASN A 24 0.85 -16.46 -6.96
C ASN A 24 -0.06 -15.21 -6.98
N LEU A 25 0.27 -14.21 -7.80
CA LEU A 25 -0.55 -13.01 -7.93
C LEU A 25 -1.76 -13.32 -8.81
N LYS A 26 -2.96 -13.06 -8.30
CA LYS A 26 -4.22 -13.22 -9.05
C LYS A 26 -4.70 -11.92 -9.68
N ASN A 27 -4.54 -10.80 -8.97
CA ASN A 27 -5.00 -9.50 -9.45
C ASN A 27 -3.85 -8.72 -10.07
N PHE A 28 -3.68 -8.86 -11.39
CA PHE A 28 -2.73 -8.07 -12.17
C PHE A 28 -3.48 -7.27 -13.23
N ARG A 29 -3.32 -5.94 -13.22
CA ARG A 29 -4.11 -5.04 -14.09
C ARG A 29 -3.27 -3.89 -14.64
N ASN A 30 -3.70 -3.29 -15.73
CA ASN A 30 -3.10 -2.07 -16.26
C ASN A 30 -3.78 -0.80 -15.70
N SER A 31 -3.33 0.38 -16.14
CA SER A 31 -3.85 1.67 -15.67
C SER A 31 -5.29 1.95 -16.06
N LYS A 32 -5.83 1.24 -17.06
CA LYS A 32 -7.24 1.32 -17.48
C LYS A 32 -8.14 0.37 -16.68
N GLY A 33 -7.56 -0.44 -15.80
CA GLY A 33 -8.28 -1.47 -15.04
C GLY A 33 -8.46 -2.79 -15.78
N GLU A 34 -7.91 -2.93 -16.98
CA GLU A 34 -7.97 -4.17 -17.76
C GLU A 34 -7.03 -5.21 -17.12
N SER A 35 -7.52 -6.45 -17.01
CA SER A 35 -6.74 -7.56 -16.45
C SER A 35 -5.60 -7.96 -17.38
N ILE A 36 -4.42 -8.16 -16.81
CA ILE A 36 -3.26 -8.73 -17.49
C ILE A 36 -3.17 -10.20 -17.09
N GLU A 37 -2.87 -11.07 -18.04
CA GLU A 37 -2.70 -12.50 -17.78
C GLU A 37 -1.64 -12.74 -16.69
N THR A 38 -1.97 -13.64 -15.75
CA THR A 38 -1.09 -13.98 -14.63
C THR A 38 -0.52 -15.38 -14.81
N LYS A 39 0.76 -15.55 -14.48
CA LYS A 39 1.42 -16.85 -14.38
C LYS A 39 1.78 -17.12 -12.92
N PRO A 40 1.96 -18.39 -12.50
CA PRO A 40 2.36 -18.72 -11.12
C PRO A 40 3.62 -17.97 -10.66
N ILE A 41 4.55 -17.71 -11.60
CA ILE A 41 5.76 -16.92 -11.41
C ILE A 41 5.91 -15.96 -12.59
N MET A 42 6.19 -14.69 -12.32
CA MET A 42 6.44 -13.66 -13.32
C MET A 42 7.62 -12.78 -12.92
N ALA A 43 8.42 -12.35 -13.90
CA ALA A 43 9.46 -11.36 -13.72
C ALA A 43 9.00 -10.01 -14.27
N LEU A 44 8.81 -9.00 -13.41
CA LEU A 44 8.40 -7.66 -13.81
C LEU A 44 9.61 -6.74 -13.93
N CYS A 45 9.64 -5.92 -14.98
CA CYS A 45 10.75 -5.02 -15.30
C CYS A 45 10.97 -4.01 -14.17
N ARG A 46 12.18 -3.99 -13.59
CA ARG A 46 12.61 -3.01 -12.58
C ARG A 46 13.61 -1.97 -13.08
N CYS A 47 14.12 -2.11 -14.31
CA CYS A 47 15.10 -1.17 -14.87
C CYS A 47 14.48 -0.08 -15.78
N GLY A 48 13.23 -0.25 -16.23
CA GLY A 48 12.55 0.69 -17.12
C GLY A 48 12.93 0.59 -18.60
N LYS A 49 13.86 -0.32 -18.96
CA LYS A 49 14.39 -0.46 -20.33
C LYS A 49 13.94 -1.72 -21.09
N SER A 50 13.12 -2.58 -20.47
CA SER A 50 12.55 -3.73 -21.18
C SER A 50 11.72 -3.28 -22.39
N GLU A 51 11.80 -4.00 -23.50
CA GLU A 51 10.95 -3.84 -24.68
C GLU A 51 9.63 -4.60 -24.52
N ASN A 52 9.61 -5.65 -23.70
CA ASN A 52 8.43 -6.47 -23.40
C ASN A 52 7.72 -6.04 -22.10
N LYS A 53 7.54 -4.73 -21.88
CA LYS A 53 6.92 -4.23 -20.65
C LYS A 53 5.46 -4.71 -20.53
N PRO A 54 4.99 -5.07 -19.33
CA PRO A 54 5.61 -4.89 -18.00
C PRO A 54 6.62 -5.98 -17.60
N PHE A 55 6.86 -6.98 -18.45
CA PHE A 55 7.74 -8.09 -18.13
C PHE A 55 9.21 -7.74 -18.32
N CYS A 56 10.08 -8.48 -17.64
CA CYS A 56 11.53 -8.39 -17.81
C CYS A 56 11.98 -9.22 -19.02
N ASP A 57 12.88 -8.67 -19.82
CA ASP A 57 13.48 -9.27 -21.01
C ASP A 57 15.03 -9.36 -20.93
N GLY A 58 15.60 -9.06 -19.76
CA GLY A 58 17.05 -9.05 -19.54
C GLY A 58 17.76 -7.72 -19.83
N ALA A 59 17.06 -6.67 -20.29
CA ALA A 59 17.67 -5.37 -20.60
C ALA A 59 18.44 -4.73 -19.42
N HIS A 60 18.12 -5.10 -18.18
CA HIS A 60 18.79 -4.61 -16.96
C HIS A 60 20.27 -4.99 -16.89
N GLU A 61 20.67 -6.13 -17.45
CA GLU A 61 22.08 -6.55 -17.49
C GLU A 61 22.87 -5.69 -18.48
N LYS A 62 22.31 -5.50 -19.69
CA LYS A 62 22.93 -4.73 -20.77
C LYS A 62 23.22 -3.27 -20.38
N ILE A 63 22.35 -2.68 -19.57
CA ILE A 63 22.50 -1.28 -19.12
C ILE A 63 23.23 -1.13 -17.79
N GLY A 64 23.67 -2.22 -17.16
CA GLY A 64 24.30 -2.18 -15.84
C GLY A 64 23.40 -1.61 -14.74
N PHE A 65 22.11 -1.99 -14.73
CA PHE A 65 21.15 -1.45 -13.76
C PHE A 65 21.57 -1.77 -12.32
N SER A 66 21.83 -0.72 -11.51
CA SER A 66 22.00 -0.86 -10.06
C SER A 66 20.65 -0.73 -9.36
N GLY A 67 20.34 -1.73 -8.54
CA GLY A 67 19.14 -1.76 -7.73
C GLY A 67 19.34 -1.29 -6.29
N GLU A 68 20.48 -0.68 -5.98
CA GLU A 68 20.83 -0.20 -4.65
C GLU A 68 19.96 1.00 -4.22
N LYS A 69 19.78 1.15 -2.92
CA LYS A 69 18.99 2.27 -2.38
C LYS A 69 19.84 3.54 -2.45
N GLU A 70 19.24 4.63 -2.93
CA GLU A 70 19.92 5.93 -2.88
C GLU A 70 20.17 6.37 -1.43
N GLU A 71 21.36 6.93 -1.17
CA GLU A 71 21.76 7.43 0.17
C GLU A 71 20.87 8.57 0.65
N ASN A 72 20.40 9.42 -0.27
CA ASN A 72 19.55 10.58 0.02
C ASN A 72 18.05 10.24 0.08
N ARG A 73 17.69 8.97 0.31
CA ARG A 73 16.29 8.55 0.46
C ARG A 73 15.72 9.09 1.77
N VAL A 74 14.46 9.50 1.73
CA VAL A 74 13.71 9.83 2.95
C VAL A 74 13.71 8.60 3.87
N PRO A 75 14.16 8.73 5.13
CA PRO A 75 14.25 7.60 6.03
C PRO A 75 12.87 7.00 6.31
N ASP A 76 12.87 5.71 6.60
CA ASP A 76 11.72 4.96 7.07
C ASP A 76 11.49 5.32 8.56
N ASP A 77 10.84 6.46 8.77
CA ASP A 77 10.60 7.05 10.08
C ASP A 77 9.14 7.53 10.18
N VAL A 78 8.50 7.23 11.31
CA VAL A 78 7.09 7.54 11.56
C VAL A 78 6.99 8.84 12.35
N LYS A 79 6.24 9.81 11.82
CA LYS A 79 5.96 11.08 12.47
C LYS A 79 4.51 11.15 12.92
N ASP A 80 4.34 11.52 14.19
CA ASP A 80 3.03 11.63 14.82
C ASP A 80 2.53 13.08 14.81
N TYR A 81 1.30 13.26 14.34
CA TYR A 81 0.57 14.52 14.37
C TYR A 81 -0.63 14.32 15.29
N LYS A 82 -0.54 14.88 16.50
CA LYS A 82 -1.53 14.68 17.57
C LYS A 82 -2.65 15.71 17.45
N GLY A 83 -3.86 15.22 17.22
CA GLY A 83 -5.11 15.97 17.45
C GLY A 83 -5.78 15.54 18.75
N LYS A 84 -6.90 16.18 19.08
CA LYS A 84 -7.72 15.92 20.27
C LYS A 84 -8.41 14.56 20.21
N LYS A 85 -8.87 14.17 19.02
CA LYS A 85 -9.66 12.93 18.80
C LYS A 85 -8.94 11.87 17.96
N ILE A 86 -7.85 12.24 17.29
CA ILE A 86 -7.12 11.35 16.38
C ILE A 86 -5.64 11.72 16.37
N ILE A 87 -4.77 10.71 16.27
CA ILE A 87 -3.34 10.89 15.99
C ILE A 87 -3.11 10.36 14.58
N ILE A 88 -2.53 11.18 13.71
CA ILE A 88 -2.16 10.79 12.36
C ILE A 88 -0.68 10.42 12.33
N HIS A 89 -0.37 9.23 11.83
CA HIS A 89 1.00 8.73 11.67
C HIS A 89 1.40 8.83 10.20
N ASP A 90 2.48 9.56 9.90
CA ASP A 90 3.03 9.74 8.54
C ASP A 90 4.43 9.12 8.47
N ASN A 91 4.59 8.11 7.61
CA ASN A 91 5.88 7.57 7.24
C ASN A 91 6.20 7.91 5.79
N ARG A 92 6.92 9.01 5.62
CA ARG A 92 7.28 9.51 4.29
C ARG A 92 8.28 8.61 3.56
N GLY A 93 9.08 7.82 4.29
CA GLY A 93 9.99 6.86 3.68
C GLY A 93 9.28 5.85 2.82
N VAL A 94 8.08 5.41 3.22
CA VAL A 94 7.26 4.44 2.48
C VAL A 94 6.16 5.08 1.62
N CYS A 95 6.17 6.40 1.44
CA CYS A 95 5.12 7.11 0.72
C CYS A 95 5.13 6.85 -0.80
N ALA A 96 3.96 6.50 -1.35
CA ALA A 96 3.78 6.36 -2.80
C ALA A 96 3.62 7.64 -3.58
N HIS A 97 3.50 8.78 -2.91
CA HIS A 97 3.19 10.05 -3.57
C HIS A 97 1.99 9.95 -4.52
N ALA A 98 1.03 9.09 -4.20
CA ALA A 98 -0.18 8.87 -5.00
C ALA A 98 -1.21 10.00 -4.86
N GLU A 99 -0.89 11.04 -4.09
CA GLU A 99 -1.66 12.28 -3.90
C GLU A 99 -3.08 12.15 -3.32
N PHE A 100 -3.54 10.93 -2.98
CA PHE A 100 -4.87 10.72 -2.39
C PHE A 100 -5.10 11.58 -1.13
N CYS A 101 -4.08 11.77 -0.30
CA CYS A 101 -4.19 12.58 0.91
C CYS A 101 -4.37 14.08 0.61
N ILE A 102 -3.51 14.65 -0.24
CA ILE A 102 -3.56 16.08 -0.59
C ILE A 102 -4.82 16.41 -1.37
N LYS A 103 -5.25 15.53 -2.29
CA LYS A 103 -6.47 15.73 -3.10
C LYS A 103 -7.75 15.46 -2.30
N GLY A 104 -7.70 14.51 -1.37
CA GLY A 104 -8.86 14.09 -0.58
C GLY A 104 -9.16 14.99 0.61
N ALA A 105 -8.14 15.61 1.22
CA ALA A 105 -8.31 16.53 2.35
C ALA A 105 -7.16 17.55 2.40
N SER A 106 -7.19 18.54 1.51
CA SER A 106 -6.15 19.58 1.43
C SER A 106 -6.09 20.50 2.65
N SER A 107 -7.19 20.59 3.42
CA SER A 107 -7.23 21.26 4.73
C SER A 107 -6.37 20.56 5.77
N VAL A 108 -6.34 19.22 5.74
CA VAL A 108 -5.58 18.36 6.67
C VAL A 108 -4.14 18.16 6.18
N PHE A 109 -3.94 17.85 4.90
CA PHE A 109 -2.63 17.54 4.31
C PHE A 109 -2.09 18.72 3.48
N LYS A 110 -1.33 19.61 4.12
CA LYS A 110 -0.94 20.92 3.59
C LYS A 110 0.37 20.87 2.81
N LYS A 111 0.30 20.90 1.48
CA LYS A 111 1.49 20.91 0.61
C LYS A 111 2.35 22.15 0.83
N GLY A 112 3.64 21.96 1.12
CA GLY A 112 4.62 23.04 1.27
C GLY A 112 4.52 23.85 2.56
N LYS A 113 3.61 23.48 3.49
CA LYS A 113 3.46 24.16 4.78
C LYS A 113 3.99 23.30 5.94
N LYS A 114 4.36 23.96 7.04
CA LYS A 114 4.72 23.33 8.32
C LYS A 114 3.75 23.86 9.40
N PRO A 115 3.12 23.00 10.22
CA PRO A 115 3.12 21.54 10.12
C PRO A 115 2.46 21.06 8.81
N TRP A 116 2.97 19.94 8.28
CA TRP A 116 2.49 19.33 7.05
C TRP A 116 1.07 18.74 7.20
N ILE A 117 0.77 18.19 8.36
CA ILE A 117 -0.53 17.61 8.70
C ILE A 117 -1.15 18.42 9.84
N ASP A 118 -2.43 18.72 9.70
CA ASP A 118 -3.26 19.36 10.70
C ASP A 118 -4.44 18.43 11.05
N PRO A 119 -4.33 17.63 12.14
CA PRO A 119 -5.36 16.69 12.54
C PRO A 119 -6.68 17.33 13.00
N GLU A 120 -6.68 18.64 13.25
CA GLU A 120 -7.86 19.38 13.72
C GLU A 120 -8.65 20.02 12.56
N ALA A 121 -8.11 19.99 11.33
CA ALA A 121 -8.70 20.69 10.18
C ALA A 121 -9.93 20.00 9.56
N ALA A 122 -10.28 18.79 10.01
CA ALA A 122 -11.46 18.05 9.57
C ALA A 122 -11.97 17.12 10.68
N ASN A 123 -13.14 16.53 10.48
CA ASN A 123 -13.67 15.52 11.39
C ASN A 123 -12.82 14.23 11.31
N PRO A 124 -12.64 13.48 12.42
CA PRO A 124 -11.87 12.25 12.43
C PRO A 124 -12.33 11.23 11.40
N GLU A 125 -13.63 11.04 11.21
CA GLU A 125 -14.20 10.04 10.30
C GLU A 125 -13.78 10.28 8.83
N GLU A 126 -13.74 11.53 8.41
CA GLU A 126 -13.26 11.96 7.09
C GLU A 126 -11.76 11.74 6.95
N ILE A 127 -10.98 12.10 7.98
CA ILE A 127 -9.54 11.86 8.03
C ILE A 127 -9.26 10.36 7.88
N GLU A 128 -10.00 9.51 8.60
CA GLU A 128 -9.88 8.06 8.53
C GLU A 128 -10.14 7.53 7.13
N LYS A 129 -11.20 8.01 6.47
CA LYS A 129 -11.54 7.63 5.08
C LYS A 129 -10.40 7.97 4.11
N ILE A 130 -9.80 9.16 4.26
CA ILE A 130 -8.68 9.58 3.43
C ILE A 130 -7.43 8.75 3.73
N ILE A 131 -7.09 8.51 5.00
CA ILE A 131 -5.94 7.68 5.38
C ILE A 131 -6.11 6.25 4.83
N ARG A 132 -7.32 5.68 4.91
CA ARG A 132 -7.66 4.36 4.36
C ARG A 132 -7.51 4.26 2.85
N SER A 133 -7.44 5.37 2.12
CA SER A 133 -7.16 5.38 0.69
C SER A 133 -5.66 5.26 0.35
N CYS A 134 -4.76 5.52 1.33
CA CYS A 134 -3.31 5.52 1.14
C CYS A 134 -2.82 4.13 0.67
N PRO A 135 -2.39 3.96 -0.59
CA PRO A 135 -2.07 2.64 -1.14
C PRO A 135 -0.79 2.03 -0.57
N SER A 136 0.13 2.88 -0.12
CA SER A 136 1.39 2.46 0.46
C SER A 136 1.32 2.23 1.97
N GLY A 137 0.20 2.49 2.64
CA GLY A 137 0.17 2.42 4.11
C GLY A 137 1.13 3.41 4.81
N ALA A 138 1.63 4.42 4.09
CA ALA A 138 2.44 5.51 4.66
C ALA A 138 1.66 6.35 5.67
N LEU A 139 0.32 6.32 5.56
CA LEU A 139 -0.57 6.94 6.52
C LEU A 139 -1.27 5.84 7.31
N SER A 140 -1.30 6.05 8.62
CA SER A 140 -2.11 5.29 9.57
C SER A 140 -2.63 6.25 10.63
N TYR A 141 -3.53 5.80 11.50
CA TYR A 141 -4.05 6.65 12.57
C TYR A 141 -4.23 5.87 13.87
N SER A 142 -4.13 6.56 14.99
CA SER A 142 -4.58 6.06 16.28
C SER A 142 -5.79 6.84 16.77
N ARG A 143 -6.79 6.13 17.28
CA ARG A 143 -8.01 6.70 17.87
C ARG A 143 -8.40 5.88 19.08
N ASP A 144 -8.74 6.54 20.18
CA ASP A 144 -9.09 5.90 21.46
C ASP A 144 -8.03 4.87 21.93
N GLY A 145 -6.75 5.17 21.68
CA GLY A 145 -5.62 4.30 22.02
C GLY A 145 -5.41 3.08 21.13
N VAL A 146 -6.21 2.92 20.06
CA VAL A 146 -6.11 1.82 19.10
C VAL A 146 -5.44 2.31 17.81
N LEU A 147 -4.41 1.59 17.36
CA LEU A 147 -3.73 1.86 16.09
C LEU A 147 -4.44 1.15 14.93
N TYR A 148 -4.80 1.92 13.91
CA TYR A 148 -5.41 1.45 12.68
C TYR A 148 -4.42 1.58 11.52
N ARG A 149 -3.95 0.44 11.03
CA ARG A 149 -3.01 0.28 9.90
C ARG A 149 -3.37 -0.95 9.06
N ASP A 150 -2.66 -1.17 7.96
CA ASP A 150 -2.73 -2.40 7.15
C ASP A 150 -4.17 -2.80 6.75
N TYR A 151 -4.92 -1.84 6.18
CA TYR A 151 -6.32 -2.04 5.82
C TYR A 151 -6.49 -3.19 4.82
N PRO A 152 -7.44 -4.11 5.04
CA PRO A 152 -7.63 -5.27 4.18
C PRO A 152 -7.99 -4.79 2.77
N ARG A 153 -7.08 -5.05 1.82
CA ARG A 153 -7.32 -4.86 0.39
C ARG A 153 -6.86 -6.13 -0.30
N PRO A 154 -7.60 -6.61 -1.32
CA PRO A 154 -7.15 -7.72 -2.14
C PRO A 154 -5.73 -7.44 -2.67
N PRO A 155 -4.78 -8.37 -2.49
CA PRO A 155 -3.46 -8.26 -3.07
C PRO A 155 -3.54 -8.02 -4.57
N ALA A 156 -2.94 -6.94 -5.07
CA ALA A 156 -2.93 -6.59 -6.47
C ALA A 156 -1.66 -5.84 -6.88
N ILE A 157 -1.25 -6.04 -8.12
CA ILE A 157 -0.28 -5.18 -8.80
C ILE A 157 -1.00 -4.47 -9.95
N ILE A 158 -0.83 -3.15 -10.01
CA ILE A 158 -1.38 -2.32 -11.07
C ILE A 158 -0.22 -1.69 -11.83
N VAL A 159 -0.14 -1.91 -13.13
CA VAL A 159 0.82 -1.25 -14.02
C VAL A 159 0.31 0.16 -14.31
N CYS A 160 1.03 1.17 -13.83
CA CYS A 160 0.77 2.57 -14.11
C CYS A 160 1.48 3.00 -15.41
N LYS A 161 1.14 4.19 -15.91
CA LYS A 161 1.88 4.85 -17.01
C LYS A 161 3.38 4.89 -16.67
N ASP A 162 4.23 4.82 -17.69
CA ASP A 162 5.70 4.78 -17.53
C ASP A 162 6.26 3.57 -16.76
N SER A 163 5.47 2.49 -16.66
CA SER A 163 5.90 1.20 -16.09
C SER A 163 6.20 1.21 -14.60
N PHE A 164 5.58 2.14 -13.88
CA PHE A 164 5.53 2.08 -12.41
C PHE A 164 4.55 0.99 -11.97
N TYR A 165 4.86 0.29 -10.88
CA TYR A 165 3.92 -0.65 -10.26
C TYR A 165 3.32 -0.03 -9.01
N LYS A 166 2.00 -0.01 -8.95
CA LYS A 166 1.28 0.21 -7.71
C LYS A 166 0.93 -1.14 -7.12
N VAL A 167 1.65 -1.51 -6.07
CA VAL A 167 1.40 -2.72 -5.29
C VAL A 167 0.46 -2.36 -4.13
N VAL A 168 -0.65 -3.08 -4.01
CA VAL A 168 -1.65 -2.87 -2.97
C VAL A 168 -2.07 -4.20 -2.35
N GLY A 169 -2.60 -4.13 -1.12
CA GLY A 169 -2.89 -5.32 -0.33
C GLY A 169 -1.62 -5.94 0.25
N ASN A 170 -1.82 -6.84 1.22
CA ASN A 170 -0.70 -7.48 1.90
C ASN A 170 -0.08 -8.54 0.96
N ILE A 171 1.07 -8.20 0.34
CA ILE A 171 1.88 -9.09 -0.50
C ILE A 171 3.19 -9.35 0.24
N GLU A 172 3.50 -10.62 0.48
CA GLU A 172 4.69 -10.99 1.26
C GLU A 172 5.98 -10.52 0.57
N GLY A 173 6.91 -9.95 1.36
CA GLY A 173 8.14 -9.34 0.86
C GLY A 173 8.01 -7.90 0.39
N TYR A 174 6.78 -7.34 0.35
CA TYR A 174 6.56 -5.92 0.07
C TYR A 174 6.45 -5.11 1.36
N VAL A 175 7.55 -4.44 1.74
CA VAL A 175 7.43 -3.19 2.49
C VAL A 175 7.05 -2.14 1.45
N PRO A 176 6.12 -1.20 1.72
CA PRO A 176 5.69 -0.17 0.77
C PRO A 176 6.81 0.80 0.34
N LEU A 177 7.78 0.29 -0.40
CA LEU A 177 8.80 1.05 -1.08
C LEU A 177 8.20 1.43 -2.41
N THR A 178 7.74 2.65 -2.52
CA THR A 178 7.37 3.17 -3.83
C THR A 178 8.64 3.31 -4.65
N VAL A 179 8.72 2.47 -5.67
CA VAL A 179 9.84 2.39 -6.59
C VAL A 179 9.75 3.60 -7.50
N ARG A 180 10.44 4.68 -7.14
CA ARG A 180 10.68 5.78 -8.06
C ARG A 180 11.78 5.38 -9.04
N PHE A 181 11.40 5.14 -10.29
CA PHE A 181 12.31 5.13 -11.42
C PHE A 181 12.72 6.56 -11.77
N ARG A 182 14.03 6.81 -11.77
CA ARG A 182 14.60 8.11 -12.11
C ARG A 182 14.75 8.21 -13.63
N ASN A 183 13.67 8.58 -14.32
CA ASN A 183 13.73 9.45 -15.50
C ASN A 183 12.31 9.74 -16.02
N GLN A 184 11.71 10.81 -15.52
CA GLN A 184 11.09 11.84 -16.36
C GLN A 184 10.60 12.98 -15.47
N LYS A 185 10.73 14.19 -15.99
CA LYS A 185 10.28 15.46 -15.40
C LYS A 185 8.83 15.32 -14.94
N SER A 186 8.47 16.04 -13.88
CA SER A 186 7.10 16.25 -13.38
C SER A 186 6.04 16.21 -14.49
N ILE A 187 5.06 15.30 -14.43
CA ILE A 187 3.85 15.39 -15.26
C ILE A 187 2.59 15.26 -14.39
N THR A 188 1.74 16.24 -14.61
CA THR A 188 0.47 16.61 -14.00
C THR A 188 -0.71 15.73 -14.42
N HIS A 189 -1.71 15.64 -13.53
CA HIS A 189 -3.17 15.64 -13.76
C HIS A 189 -3.77 14.68 -14.81
N SER A 190 -4.50 13.63 -14.35
CA SER A 190 -5.94 13.43 -14.71
C SER A 190 -6.57 12.08 -14.27
N ALA A 191 -5.83 11.06 -13.82
CA ALA A 191 -6.40 9.69 -13.76
C ALA A 191 -7.00 9.22 -12.40
N ALA A 192 -7.33 10.12 -11.46
CA ALA A 192 -7.66 9.72 -10.07
C ALA A 192 -9.15 9.45 -9.76
N ALA A 193 -10.08 9.65 -10.71
CA ALA A 193 -11.50 9.81 -10.37
C ALA A 193 -12.37 8.53 -10.32
N GLU A 194 -11.94 7.36 -10.80
CA GLU A 194 -12.91 6.34 -11.26
C GLU A 194 -13.06 5.05 -10.42
N LEU A 195 -12.61 5.02 -9.15
CA LEU A 195 -12.66 3.79 -8.32
C LEU A 195 -13.68 3.81 -7.16
N GLN A 196 -14.58 4.78 -7.11
CA GLN A 196 -15.44 5.00 -5.92
C GLN A 196 -16.62 4.03 -5.72
N LYS A 197 -16.88 3.07 -6.61
CA LYS A 197 -18.21 2.40 -6.62
C LYS A 197 -18.34 1.06 -5.88
N THR A 198 -17.32 0.48 -5.26
CA THR A 198 -17.49 -0.81 -4.54
C THR A 198 -16.66 -0.89 -3.26
N SER A 199 -17.24 -0.59 -2.11
CA SER A 199 -16.60 -0.86 -0.81
C SER A 199 -17.66 -1.05 0.27
N SER A 200 -18.11 -2.29 0.42
CA SER A 200 -18.80 -2.76 1.64
C SER A 200 -17.77 -2.87 2.77
N PHE A 201 -18.08 -2.29 3.93
CA PHE A 201 -17.21 -2.25 5.10
C PHE A 201 -16.94 -3.66 5.66
N VAL A 202 -15.67 -4.05 5.74
CA VAL A 202 -15.23 -5.22 6.53
C VAL A 202 -14.13 -4.74 7.48
N THR A 203 -14.32 -4.97 8.78
CA THR A 203 -13.36 -4.63 9.84
C THR A 203 -12.20 -5.65 9.85
N GLY A 204 -10.95 -5.16 9.79
CA GLY A 204 -9.74 -5.98 9.94
C GLY A 204 -9.33 -6.18 11.40
N PRO A 205 -8.36 -7.06 11.70
CA PRO A 205 -7.96 -7.37 13.07
C PRO A 205 -7.30 -6.17 13.77
N THR A 206 -7.63 -5.98 15.05
CA THR A 206 -7.12 -4.93 15.93
C THR A 206 -5.90 -5.42 16.72
N GLY A 207 -4.84 -4.60 16.80
CA GLY A 207 -3.65 -4.87 17.62
C GLY A 207 -3.55 -3.89 18.78
N ARG A 208 -3.07 -4.34 19.95
CA ARG A 208 -2.86 -3.49 21.12
C ARG A 208 -1.36 -3.21 21.29
N LEU A 209 -1.02 -1.95 21.52
CA LEU A 209 0.37 -1.53 21.73
C LEU A 209 0.81 -1.90 23.17
N ASN A 210 1.86 -2.72 23.30
CA ASN A 210 2.43 -3.05 24.61
C ASN A 210 3.34 -1.90 25.08
N SER A 211 2.97 -1.27 26.21
CA SER A 211 3.63 -0.08 26.75
C SER A 211 5.05 -0.32 27.28
N LYS A 212 5.44 -1.58 27.57
CA LYS A 212 6.78 -1.92 28.07
C LYS A 212 7.76 -2.30 26.97
N THR A 213 7.30 -3.00 25.93
CA THR A 213 8.17 -3.55 24.88
C THR A 213 8.17 -2.73 23.59
N LYS A 214 7.25 -1.76 23.46
CA LYS A 214 6.96 -1.05 22.20
C LYS A 214 6.71 -2.01 21.01
N ARG A 215 6.33 -3.27 21.27
CA ARG A 215 5.89 -4.23 20.25
C ARG A 215 4.36 -4.31 20.22
N ILE A 216 3.82 -4.60 19.04
CA ILE A 216 2.39 -4.82 18.83
C ILE A 216 2.10 -6.30 19.10
N GLU A 217 1.21 -6.58 20.06
CA GLU A 217 0.67 -7.92 20.27
C GLU A 217 -0.62 -8.06 19.46
N TYR A 218 -0.64 -9.06 18.57
CA TYR A 218 -1.81 -9.40 17.76
C TYR A 218 -2.74 -10.27 18.59
N VAL A 219 -3.99 -9.83 18.78
CA VAL A 219 -5.02 -10.66 19.40
C VAL A 219 -5.70 -11.45 18.29
N GLU A 220 -5.46 -12.77 18.22
CA GLU A 220 -6.28 -13.66 17.40
C GLU A 220 -7.72 -13.64 17.91
N GLY A 221 -8.60 -12.92 17.21
CA GLY A 221 -10.02 -12.89 17.50
C GLY A 221 -10.64 -14.26 17.21
N ARG A 222 -10.80 -15.08 18.24
CA ARG A 222 -11.72 -16.23 18.21
C ARG A 222 -13.13 -15.71 17.96
N SER A 223 -13.67 -16.00 16.78
CA SER A 223 -15.09 -15.85 16.44
C SER A 223 -15.93 -16.63 17.45
N ARG A 224 -16.63 -15.93 18.34
CA ARG A 224 -17.79 -16.49 19.04
C ARG A 224 -19.04 -16.03 18.30
N LEU A 225 -19.59 -16.94 17.49
CA LEU A 225 -20.96 -16.85 17.01
C LEU A 225 -21.88 -16.80 18.24
N ILE A 226 -22.61 -15.70 18.41
CA ILE A 226 -23.86 -15.68 19.16
C ILE A 226 -24.94 -15.10 18.26
N LYS A 227 -25.76 -15.98 17.70
CA LYS A 227 -27.18 -15.70 17.45
C LYS A 227 -27.95 -16.92 17.92
N ALA A 228 -28.60 -16.77 19.07
CA ALA A 228 -29.67 -17.63 19.51
C ALA A 228 -30.96 -17.18 18.83
N ILE A 229 -31.69 -18.10 18.18
CA ILE A 229 -33.15 -18.11 18.10
C ILE A 229 -33.60 -19.56 18.31
N LYS A 230 -34.51 -19.74 19.28
CA LYS A 230 -35.16 -20.97 19.74
C LYS A 230 -36.21 -21.48 18.73
N ALA A 231 -36.54 -22.78 18.86
CA ALA A 231 -37.83 -23.48 18.68
C ALA A 231 -38.80 -22.94 17.60
N TYR A 232 -39.24 -23.71 16.60
CA TYR A 232 -39.73 -25.09 16.55
C TYR A 232 -39.29 -25.79 15.26
#